data_AF-A0A2V9ZNP5-F1
#
_entry.id   AF-A0A2V9ZNP5-F1
#
_cell.length_a   1.000
_cell.length_b   1.000
_cell.length_c   1.000
_cell.angle_alpha   90.00
_cell.angle_beta   90.00
_cell.angle_gamma   90.00
#
_symmetry.space_group_name_H-M   'P 1'
#
loop_
_entity.id
_entity.type
_entity.pdbx_description
1 polymer ?
#
loop_
_entity_poly.entity_id
_entity_poly.type
_entity_poly.pdbx_seq_one_letter_code
_entity_poly.pdbx_strand_id
1 'polypeptide(L)'
;MEYLALFLIVMLHEFGHALACRQVGGTANQILLWPLGGVAYVDPPPRPGATLWSIVAGPLVNVVLLPVITALGLLSRSSGWAVAAPNAHALLRAIGFINLTLLIFNMLPIYPLDGGQILRSLLWFVLGRARSLMVATIIGFIGVAGFVILAFWKQSIWFGVLALFVLMNCVGGLRHAQALLRFSKLPRRDEFACPGCKTAPPLGNFWKCGQCSQPFDTFQTRAVCPYCAAQFALTKCLDCGGLHPMSEWLVSALAPSKL
;
A
#
# COMPACT_ATOMS: atom_id res chain seq x y z
N MET A 1 -31.31 -3.90 4.18
CA MET A 1 -30.42 -4.73 5.04
C MET A 1 -29.15 -5.16 4.32
N GLU A 2 -29.23 -5.60 3.06
CA GLU A 2 -28.05 -6.05 2.29
C GLU A 2 -26.99 -4.96 2.10
N TYR A 3 -27.39 -3.71 1.81
CA TYR A 3 -26.45 -2.59 1.72
C TYR A 3 -25.70 -2.33 3.03
N LEU A 4 -26.40 -2.35 4.17
CA LEU A 4 -25.77 -2.24 5.50
C LEU A 4 -24.76 -3.36 5.73
N ALA A 5 -25.10 -4.57 5.32
CA ALA A 5 -24.21 -5.72 5.45
C ALA A 5 -22.99 -5.62 4.53
N LEU A 6 -23.15 -5.11 3.30
CA LEU A 6 -22.04 -4.79 2.41
C LEU A 6 -21.11 -3.76 3.05
N PHE A 7 -21.66 -2.63 3.54
CA PHE A 7 -20.87 -1.61 4.22
C PHE A 7 -20.15 -2.16 5.45
N LEU A 8 -20.79 -3.04 6.22
CA LEU A 8 -20.17 -3.68 7.38
C LEU A 8 -19.02 -4.61 6.96
N ILE A 9 -19.19 -5.45 5.92
CA ILE A 9 -18.12 -6.32 5.41
C ILE A 9 -16.95 -5.48 4.91
N VAL A 10 -17.22 -4.45 4.09
CA VAL A 10 -16.19 -3.51 3.61
C VAL A 10 -15.49 -2.84 4.79
N MET A 11 -16.23 -2.35 5.78
CA MET A 11 -15.65 -1.72 6.97
C MET A 11 -14.74 -2.69 7.74
N LEU A 12 -15.17 -3.93 7.95
CA LEU A 12 -14.35 -4.96 8.64
C LEU A 12 -13.08 -5.27 7.84
N HIS A 13 -13.19 -5.36 6.52
CA HIS A 13 -12.06 -5.54 5.61
C HIS A 13 -11.05 -4.38 5.71
N GLU A 14 -11.50 -3.13 5.60
CA GLU A 14 -10.65 -1.94 5.75
C GLU A 14 -10.02 -1.84 7.14
N PHE A 15 -10.76 -2.26 8.17
CA PHE A 15 -10.26 -2.31 9.54
C PHE A 15 -9.12 -3.33 9.69
N GLY A 16 -9.18 -4.45 8.95
CA GLY A 16 -8.08 -5.42 8.86
C GLY A 16 -6.78 -4.78 8.39
N HIS A 17 -6.83 -3.99 7.32
CA HIS A 17 -5.66 -3.24 6.84
C HIS A 17 -5.13 -2.25 7.88
N ALA A 18 -6.02 -1.46 8.47
CA ALA A 18 -5.65 -0.44 9.45
C ALA A 18 -4.99 -1.06 10.69
N LEU A 19 -5.55 -2.14 11.22
CA LEU A 19 -5.02 -2.84 12.39
C LEU A 19 -3.62 -3.41 12.11
N ALA A 20 -3.45 -4.12 10.99
CA ALA A 20 -2.17 -4.69 10.61
C ALA A 20 -1.09 -3.63 10.36
N CYS A 21 -1.46 -2.48 9.78
CA CYS A 21 -0.56 -1.35 9.61
C CYS A 21 -0.05 -0.82 10.96
N ARG A 22 -0.93 -0.67 11.96
CA ARG A 22 -0.54 -0.22 13.30
C ARG A 22 0.34 -1.24 14.02
N GLN A 23 0.09 -2.54 13.84
CA GLN A 23 0.92 -3.62 14.41
C GLN A 23 2.37 -3.59 13.92
N VAL A 24 2.62 -3.15 12.69
CA VAL A 24 3.98 -3.09 12.12
C VAL A 24 4.68 -1.74 12.37
N GLY A 25 4.08 -0.87 13.20
CA GLY A 25 4.60 0.46 13.53
C GLY A 25 4.23 1.56 12.51
N GLY A 26 3.23 1.32 11.66
CA GLY A 26 2.70 2.30 10.72
C GLY A 26 1.57 3.15 11.31
N THR A 27 1.07 4.09 10.51
CA THR A 27 -0.07 4.94 10.89
C THR A 27 -1.29 4.64 10.04
N ALA A 28 -2.47 4.62 10.66
CA ALA A 28 -3.74 4.39 9.99
C ALA A 28 -4.82 5.21 10.70
N ASN A 29 -5.11 6.40 10.19
CA ASN A 29 -5.88 7.42 10.92
C ASN A 29 -7.27 7.67 10.33
N GLN A 30 -7.56 7.15 9.14
CA GLN A 30 -8.79 7.43 8.43
C GLN A 30 -9.23 6.23 7.59
N ILE A 31 -10.51 5.89 7.69
CA ILE A 31 -11.21 4.95 6.82
C ILE A 31 -12.35 5.71 6.15
N LEU A 32 -12.36 5.75 4.82
CA LEU A 32 -13.40 6.37 4.03
C LEU A 32 -14.26 5.29 3.37
N LEU A 33 -15.56 5.27 3.67
CA LEU A 33 -16.52 4.41 3.00
C LEU A 33 -17.24 5.22 1.93
N TRP A 34 -17.34 4.67 0.73
CA TRP A 34 -17.89 5.35 -0.45
C TRP A 34 -18.61 4.34 -1.35
N PRO A 35 -19.47 4.76 -2.30
CA PRO A 35 -20.35 3.82 -3.02
C PRO A 35 -19.61 2.71 -3.80
N LEU A 36 -18.34 2.93 -4.16
CA LEU A 36 -17.51 1.96 -4.88
C LEU A 36 -16.70 1.04 -3.93
N GLY A 37 -16.76 1.22 -2.61
CA GLY A 37 -16.07 0.38 -1.62
C GLY A 37 -15.60 1.13 -0.37
N GLY A 38 -14.43 0.76 0.12
CA GLY A 38 -13.74 1.40 1.25
C GLY A 38 -12.33 1.78 0.86
N VAL A 39 -11.76 2.78 1.54
CA VAL A 39 -10.33 3.09 1.46
C VAL A 39 -9.83 3.39 2.87
N ALA A 40 -8.98 2.52 3.40
CA ALA A 40 -8.16 2.81 4.57
C ALA A 40 -6.88 3.57 4.16
N TYR A 41 -6.68 4.76 4.72
CA TYR A 41 -5.43 5.51 4.56
C TYR A 41 -4.37 4.94 5.50
N VAL A 42 -3.60 3.98 4.98
CA VAL A 42 -2.52 3.30 5.70
C VAL A 42 -1.14 3.78 5.22
N ASP A 43 -0.26 4.06 6.18
CA ASP A 43 1.14 4.42 5.94
C ASP A 43 2.05 3.46 6.72
N PRO A 44 2.29 2.24 6.19
CA PRO A 44 3.20 1.29 6.79
C PRO A 44 4.66 1.72 6.59
N PRO A 45 5.58 1.32 7.48
CA PRO A 45 7.01 1.56 7.27
C PRO A 45 7.47 1.05 5.91
N PRO A 46 8.41 1.72 5.22
CA PRO A 46 8.77 1.45 3.82
C PRO A 46 9.66 0.21 3.66
N ARG A 47 9.20 -0.93 4.19
CA ARG A 47 9.80 -2.25 4.12
C ARG A 47 8.77 -3.24 3.54
N PRO A 48 9.17 -4.12 2.62
CA PRO A 48 8.23 -4.93 1.84
C PRO A 48 7.36 -5.84 2.72
N GLY A 49 7.91 -6.41 3.81
CA GLY A 49 7.13 -7.27 4.72
C GLY A 49 6.04 -6.52 5.51
N ALA A 50 6.30 -5.28 5.94
CA ALA A 50 5.30 -4.48 6.65
C ALA A 50 4.16 -4.05 5.71
N THR A 51 4.50 -3.64 4.50
CA THR A 51 3.51 -3.31 3.46
C THR A 51 2.68 -4.54 3.10
N LEU A 52 3.32 -5.70 2.87
CA LEU A 52 2.62 -6.94 2.57
C LEU A 52 1.65 -7.35 3.68
N TRP A 53 2.09 -7.35 4.96
CA TRP A 53 1.21 -7.68 6.08
C TRP A 53 0.00 -6.75 6.17
N SER A 54 0.23 -5.45 5.99
CA SER A 54 -0.84 -4.44 6.02
C SER A 54 -1.87 -4.67 4.91
N ILE A 55 -1.44 -5.10 3.72
CA ILE A 55 -2.34 -5.36 2.59
C ILE A 55 -3.04 -6.72 2.73
N VAL A 56 -2.35 -7.78 3.15
CA VAL A 56 -2.96 -9.13 3.25
C VAL A 56 -4.04 -9.21 4.34
N ALA A 57 -3.94 -8.37 5.37
CA ALA A 57 -4.86 -8.41 6.50
C ALA A 57 -6.34 -8.13 6.14
N GLY A 58 -6.62 -7.27 5.15
CA GLY A 58 -7.99 -7.02 4.69
C GLY A 58 -8.64 -8.27 4.10
N PRO A 59 -8.07 -8.89 3.05
CA PRO A 59 -8.54 -10.16 2.51
C PRO A 59 -8.62 -11.27 3.56
N LEU A 60 -7.69 -11.30 4.53
CA LEU A 60 -7.71 -12.28 5.61
C LEU A 60 -8.97 -12.16 6.48
N VAL A 61 -9.48 -10.95 6.72
CA VAL A 61 -10.78 -10.77 7.40
C VAL A 61 -11.89 -11.48 6.64
N ASN A 62 -11.96 -11.29 5.32
CA ASN A 62 -12.99 -11.96 4.50
C ASN A 62 -12.82 -13.48 4.50
N VAL A 63 -11.58 -13.98 4.45
CA VAL A 63 -11.27 -15.41 4.56
C VAL A 63 -11.74 -15.99 5.89
N VAL A 64 -11.55 -15.28 7.00
CA VAL A 64 -12.02 -15.69 8.33
C VAL A 64 -13.55 -15.61 8.45
N LEU A 65 -14.19 -14.63 7.79
CA LEU A 65 -15.64 -14.51 7.78
C LEU A 65 -16.34 -15.67 7.05
N LEU A 66 -15.72 -16.26 6.01
CA LEU A 66 -16.31 -17.37 5.25
C LEU A 66 -16.68 -18.60 6.10
N PRO A 67 -15.78 -19.21 6.91
CA PRO A 67 -16.14 -20.34 7.76
C PRO A 67 -17.15 -19.97 8.84
N VAL A 68 -17.09 -18.75 9.38
CA VAL A 68 -18.07 -18.26 10.38
C VAL A 68 -19.47 -18.18 9.78
N ILE A 69 -19.60 -17.55 8.61
CA ILE A 69 -20.88 -17.44 7.88
C ILE A 69 -21.38 -18.82 7.46
N THR A 70 -20.49 -19.70 7.00
CA THR A 70 -20.84 -21.06 6.60
C THR A 70 -21.36 -21.88 7.78
N ALA A 71 -20.68 -21.83 8.93
CA ALA A 71 -21.12 -22.52 10.15
C ALA A 71 -22.49 -22.01 10.62
N LEU A 72 -22.69 -20.68 10.63
CA LEU A 72 -23.99 -20.07 10.93
C LEU A 72 -25.07 -20.50 9.93
N GLY A 73 -24.72 -20.63 8.65
CA GLY A 73 -25.64 -21.09 7.60
C GLY A 73 -26.10 -22.53 7.82
N LEU A 74 -25.18 -23.41 8.23
CA LEU A 74 -25.49 -24.80 8.57
C LEU A 74 -26.38 -24.90 9.81
N LEU A 75 -26.09 -24.14 10.86
CA LEU A 75 -26.89 -24.06 12.09
C LEU A 75 -28.29 -23.49 11.83
N SER A 76 -28.37 -22.46 10.99
CA SER A 76 -29.64 -21.85 10.56
C SER A 76 -30.53 -22.89 9.87
N ARG A 77 -29.94 -23.73 9.01
CA ARG A 77 -30.67 -24.80 8.32
C ARG A 77 -31.13 -25.91 9.27
N SER A 78 -30.27 -26.36 10.18
CA SER A 78 -30.64 -27.41 11.15
C SER A 78 -31.69 -26.95 12.16
N SER A 79 -31.71 -25.66 12.49
CA SER A 79 -32.67 -25.05 13.43
C SER A 79 -33.99 -24.63 12.76
N GLY A 80 -34.21 -24.98 11.49
CA GLY A 80 -35.47 -24.68 10.78
C GLY A 80 -35.70 -23.21 10.45
N TRP A 81 -34.68 -22.35 10.50
CA TRP A 81 -34.82 -20.91 10.22
C TRP A 81 -35.29 -20.62 8.80
N ALA A 82 -35.04 -21.53 7.85
CA ALA A 82 -35.57 -21.41 6.50
C ALA A 82 -37.11 -21.25 6.48
N VAL A 83 -37.80 -21.82 7.48
CA VAL A 83 -39.25 -21.73 7.64
C VAL A 83 -39.61 -20.69 8.72
N ALA A 84 -38.92 -20.71 9.86
CA ALA A 84 -39.24 -19.86 11.01
C ALA A 84 -38.81 -18.38 10.84
N ALA A 85 -37.76 -18.12 10.06
CA ALA A 85 -37.17 -16.79 9.87
C ALA A 85 -36.56 -16.64 8.45
N PRO A 86 -37.39 -16.69 7.39
CA PRO A 86 -36.92 -16.76 6.01
C PRO A 86 -36.07 -15.53 5.62
N ASN A 87 -36.42 -14.34 6.13
CA ASN A 87 -35.67 -13.11 5.87
C ASN A 87 -34.26 -13.15 6.46
N ALA A 88 -34.10 -13.71 7.66
CA ALA A 88 -32.79 -13.84 8.31
C ALA A 88 -31.90 -14.85 7.57
N HIS A 89 -32.49 -15.96 7.12
CA HIS A 89 -31.80 -16.97 6.32
C HIS A 89 -31.34 -16.40 4.96
N ALA A 90 -32.20 -15.63 4.28
CA ALA A 90 -31.86 -14.95 3.03
C ALA A 90 -30.74 -13.92 3.22
N LEU A 91 -30.81 -13.10 4.28
CA LEU A 91 -29.76 -12.13 4.60
C LEU A 91 -28.41 -12.81 4.86
N LEU A 92 -28.38 -13.91 5.63
CA LEU A 92 -27.15 -14.64 5.91
C LEU A 92 -26.50 -15.20 4.63
N ARG A 93 -27.33 -15.72 3.70
CA ARG A 93 -26.85 -16.13 2.38
C ARG A 93 -26.31 -14.97 1.56
N ALA A 94 -27.00 -13.82 1.57
CA ALA A 94 -26.55 -12.61 0.88
C ALA A 94 -25.21 -12.12 1.44
N ILE A 95 -25.02 -12.11 2.77
CA ILE A 95 -23.75 -11.79 3.45
C ILE A 95 -22.62 -12.70 2.96
N GLY A 96 -22.86 -14.02 2.93
CA GLY A 96 -21.88 -14.98 2.43
C GLY A 96 -21.50 -14.75 0.97
N PHE A 97 -22.49 -14.49 0.12
CA PHE A 97 -22.27 -14.18 -1.30
C PHE A 97 -21.47 -12.88 -1.47
N ILE A 98 -21.86 -11.80 -0.80
CA ILE A 98 -21.17 -10.50 -0.87
C ILE A 98 -19.72 -10.64 -0.40
N ASN A 99 -19.48 -11.31 0.74
CA ASN A 99 -18.13 -11.51 1.28
C ASN A 99 -17.24 -12.30 0.32
N LEU A 100 -17.79 -13.37 -0.28
CA LEU A 100 -17.07 -14.19 -1.25
C LEU A 100 -16.76 -13.40 -2.53
N THR A 101 -17.73 -12.67 -3.08
CA THR A 101 -17.53 -11.83 -4.26
C THR A 101 -16.49 -10.75 -4.01
N LEU A 102 -16.54 -10.08 -2.85
CA LEU A 102 -15.58 -9.05 -2.47
C LEU A 102 -14.17 -9.64 -2.30
N LEU A 103 -14.04 -10.81 -1.66
CA LEU A 103 -12.76 -11.51 -1.55
C LEU A 103 -12.18 -11.87 -2.92
N ILE A 104 -12.96 -12.49 -3.80
CA ILE A 104 -12.51 -12.90 -5.14
C ILE A 104 -12.07 -11.66 -5.93
N PHE A 105 -12.90 -10.61 -5.91
CA PHE A 105 -12.63 -9.38 -6.64
C PHE A 105 -11.36 -8.69 -6.13
N ASN A 106 -11.22 -8.49 -4.82
CA ASN A 106 -10.03 -7.85 -4.24
C ASN A 106 -8.77 -8.70 -4.42
N MET A 107 -8.87 -10.03 -4.51
CA MET A 107 -7.72 -10.91 -4.77
C MET A 107 -7.28 -10.95 -6.23
N LEU A 108 -7.99 -10.30 -7.17
CA LEU A 108 -7.53 -10.19 -8.55
C LEU A 108 -6.18 -9.46 -8.61
N PRO A 109 -5.22 -9.93 -9.43
CA PRO A 109 -3.89 -9.34 -9.54
C PRO A 109 -3.89 -8.04 -10.37
N ILE A 110 -4.85 -7.15 -10.13
CA ILE A 110 -5.07 -5.89 -10.86
C ILE A 110 -4.81 -4.74 -9.89
N TYR A 111 -3.75 -3.96 -10.13
CA TYR A 111 -3.55 -2.72 -9.38
C TYR A 111 -4.70 -1.74 -9.70
N PRO A 112 -5.34 -1.06 -8.72
CA PRO A 112 -4.96 -0.88 -7.31
C PRO A 112 -5.59 -1.85 -6.29
N LEU A 113 -6.27 -2.92 -6.72
CA LEU A 113 -6.90 -3.90 -5.83
C LEU A 113 -5.85 -4.60 -4.96
N ASP A 114 -6.29 -5.18 -3.84
CA ASP A 114 -5.40 -5.81 -2.86
C ASP A 114 -4.50 -6.87 -3.49
N GLY A 115 -5.02 -7.74 -4.37
CA GLY A 115 -4.26 -8.76 -5.07
C GLY A 115 -3.16 -8.17 -5.94
N GLY A 116 -3.41 -7.03 -6.60
CA GLY A 116 -2.41 -6.26 -7.33
C GLY A 116 -1.35 -5.63 -6.41
N GLN A 117 -1.77 -5.16 -5.22
CA GLN A 117 -0.85 -4.60 -4.22
C GLN A 117 -0.03 -5.68 -3.48
N ILE A 118 -0.61 -6.86 -3.26
CA ILE A 118 0.07 -8.06 -2.78
C ILE A 118 1.13 -8.47 -3.79
N LEU A 119 0.75 -8.60 -5.07
CA LEU A 119 1.69 -8.90 -6.15
C LEU A 119 2.84 -7.88 -6.19
N ARG A 120 2.52 -6.58 -6.14
CA ARG A 120 3.53 -5.50 -6.04
C ARG A 120 4.48 -5.71 -4.86
N SER A 121 3.95 -6.03 -3.69
CA SER A 121 4.74 -6.20 -2.46
C SER A 121 5.63 -7.44 -2.51
N LEU A 122 5.15 -8.53 -3.11
CA LEU A 122 5.93 -9.73 -3.37
C LEU A 122 7.06 -9.45 -4.37
N LEU A 123 6.74 -8.77 -5.48
CA LEU A 123 7.73 -8.38 -6.48
C LEU A 123 8.77 -7.39 -5.93
N TRP A 124 8.43 -6.61 -4.90
CA TRP A 124 9.37 -5.67 -4.28
C TRP A 124 10.56 -6.42 -3.67
N PHE A 125 10.38 -7.59 -3.05
CA PHE A 125 11.50 -8.36 -2.48
C PHE A 125 12.61 -8.68 -3.50
N VAL A 126 12.25 -8.84 -4.79
CA VAL A 126 13.18 -9.24 -5.85
C VAL A 126 13.57 -8.06 -6.75
N LEU A 127 12.61 -7.24 -7.16
CA LEU A 127 12.80 -6.21 -8.19
C LEU A 127 13.09 -4.81 -7.61
N GLY A 128 12.88 -4.61 -6.31
CA GLY A 128 12.94 -3.28 -5.68
C GLY A 128 11.65 -2.46 -5.84
N ARG A 129 11.53 -1.39 -5.04
CA ARG A 129 10.28 -0.63 -4.82
C ARG A 129 9.69 -0.03 -6.10
N ALA A 130 10.54 0.52 -6.95
CA ALA A 130 10.11 1.27 -8.12
C ALA A 130 9.71 0.34 -9.27
N ARG A 131 10.51 -0.70 -9.53
CA ARG A 131 10.24 -1.68 -10.60
C ARG A 131 9.02 -2.54 -10.26
N SER A 132 8.85 -2.92 -8.99
CA SER A 132 7.67 -3.71 -8.59
C SER A 132 6.35 -2.97 -8.80
N LEU A 133 6.30 -1.66 -8.47
CA LEU A 133 5.15 -0.83 -8.77
C LEU A 133 4.91 -0.69 -10.28
N MET A 134 5.98 -0.49 -11.06
CA MET A 134 5.86 -0.42 -12.53
C MET A 134 5.24 -1.70 -13.10
N VAL A 135 5.74 -2.88 -12.74
CA VAL A 135 5.19 -4.16 -13.19
C VAL A 135 3.74 -4.34 -12.76
N ALA A 136 3.41 -4.06 -11.49
CA ALA A 136 2.04 -4.16 -11.00
C ALA A 136 1.06 -3.23 -11.74
N THR A 137 1.49 -2.00 -12.07
CA THR A 137 0.66 -1.07 -12.86
C THR A 137 0.48 -1.52 -14.31
N ILE A 138 1.51 -2.13 -14.94
CA ILE A 138 1.41 -2.70 -16.29
C ILE A 138 0.38 -3.83 -16.31
N ILE A 139 0.43 -4.75 -15.34
CA ILE A 139 -0.57 -5.81 -15.20
C ILE A 139 -1.96 -5.21 -14.93
N GLY A 140 -2.02 -4.13 -14.13
CA GLY A 140 -3.26 -3.37 -13.92
C GLY A 140 -3.90 -2.86 -15.21
N PHE A 141 -3.12 -2.39 -16.19
CA PHE A 141 -3.66 -1.97 -17.50
C PHE A 141 -4.29 -3.13 -18.30
N ILE A 142 -3.78 -4.36 -18.15
CA ILE A 142 -4.43 -5.55 -18.72
C ILE A 142 -5.81 -5.75 -18.07
N GLY A 143 -5.89 -5.55 -16.75
CA GLY A 143 -7.17 -5.55 -16.02
C GLY A 143 -8.14 -4.48 -16.51
N VAL A 144 -7.67 -3.26 -16.78
CA VAL A 144 -8.48 -2.18 -17.39
C VAL A 144 -9.07 -2.64 -18.72
N ALA A 145 -8.25 -3.18 -19.62
CA ALA A 145 -8.73 -3.68 -20.90
C ALA A 145 -9.83 -4.76 -20.73
N GLY A 146 -9.64 -5.67 -19.77
CA GLY A 146 -10.64 -6.66 -19.40
C GLY A 146 -11.97 -6.04 -18.94
N PHE A 147 -11.92 -5.06 -18.03
CA PHE A 147 -13.14 -4.37 -17.57
C PHE A 147 -13.82 -3.55 -18.67
N VAL A 148 -13.07 -2.95 -19.59
CA VAL A 148 -13.64 -2.26 -20.76
C VAL A 148 -14.38 -3.24 -21.66
N ILE A 149 -13.78 -4.39 -21.98
CA ILE A 149 -14.43 -5.45 -22.78
C ILE A 149 -15.72 -5.92 -22.09
N LEU A 150 -15.66 -6.17 -20.78
CA LEU A 150 -16.83 -6.56 -19.99
C LEU A 150 -17.92 -5.47 -19.98
N ALA A 151 -17.54 -4.19 -19.92
CA ALA A 151 -18.49 -3.09 -19.95
C ALA A 151 -19.30 -3.06 -21.25
N PHE A 152 -18.63 -3.26 -22.41
CA PHE A 152 -19.32 -3.34 -23.70
C PHE A 152 -20.14 -4.62 -23.83
N TRP A 153 -19.60 -5.77 -23.45
CA TRP A 153 -20.30 -7.05 -23.59
C TRP A 153 -21.54 -7.16 -22.70
N LYS A 154 -21.48 -6.63 -21.48
CA LYS A 154 -22.60 -6.61 -20.53
C LYS A 154 -23.47 -5.36 -20.62
N GLN A 155 -23.13 -4.41 -21.50
CA GLN A 155 -23.79 -3.10 -21.62
C GLN A 155 -24.00 -2.41 -20.27
N SER A 156 -23.01 -2.53 -19.38
CA SER A 156 -23.13 -2.06 -17.99
C SER A 156 -22.17 -0.91 -17.72
N ILE A 157 -22.75 0.22 -17.34
CA ILE A 157 -22.00 1.44 -17.00
C ILE A 157 -21.08 1.25 -15.79
N TRP A 158 -21.43 0.35 -14.87
CA TRP A 158 -20.65 0.09 -13.66
C TRP A 158 -19.26 -0.48 -13.96
N PHE A 159 -19.13 -1.38 -14.94
CA PHE A 159 -17.82 -1.86 -15.37
C PHE A 159 -17.00 -0.76 -16.06
N GLY A 160 -17.67 0.18 -16.76
CA GLY A 160 -17.01 1.35 -17.32
C GLY A 160 -16.45 2.29 -16.25
N VAL A 161 -17.25 2.58 -15.21
CA VAL A 161 -16.81 3.38 -14.05
C VAL A 161 -15.64 2.69 -13.33
N LEU A 162 -15.72 1.38 -13.12
CA LEU A 162 -14.64 0.60 -12.52
C LEU A 162 -13.37 0.64 -13.38
N ALA A 163 -13.49 0.45 -14.70
CA ALA A 163 -12.36 0.53 -15.62
C ALA A 163 -11.68 1.91 -15.56
N LEU A 164 -12.47 2.99 -15.52
CA LEU A 164 -11.95 4.35 -15.37
C LEU A 164 -11.22 4.55 -14.04
N PHE A 165 -11.80 4.08 -12.93
CA PHE A 165 -11.17 4.16 -11.62
C PHE A 165 -9.83 3.42 -11.58
N VAL A 166 -9.79 2.18 -12.09
CA VAL A 166 -8.56 1.38 -12.18
C VAL A 166 -7.54 2.07 -13.09
N LEU A 167 -7.97 2.62 -14.23
CA LEU A 167 -7.10 3.34 -15.16
C LEU A 167 -6.44 4.56 -14.49
N MET A 168 -7.20 5.40 -13.80
CA MET A 168 -6.68 6.58 -13.11
C MET A 168 -5.61 6.20 -12.07
N ASN A 169 -5.87 5.13 -11.31
CA ASN A 169 -4.91 4.61 -10.33
C ASN A 169 -3.65 4.03 -11.00
N CYS A 170 -3.79 3.26 -12.08
CA CYS A 170 -2.65 2.71 -12.84
C CYS A 170 -1.77 3.83 -13.42
N VAL A 171 -2.38 4.87 -14.00
CA VAL A 171 -1.64 6.03 -14.53
C VAL A 171 -0.90 6.76 -13.41
N GLY A 172 -1.57 7.00 -12.27
CA GLY A 172 -0.94 7.61 -11.09
C GLY A 172 0.22 6.77 -10.54
N GLY A 173 0.02 5.46 -10.43
CA GLY A 173 1.02 4.50 -9.99
C GLY A 173 2.23 4.45 -10.93
N LEU A 174 2.01 4.48 -12.24
CA LEU A 174 3.10 4.49 -13.22
C LEU A 174 3.94 5.77 -13.14
N ARG A 175 3.28 6.94 -13.01
CA ARG A 175 3.97 8.22 -12.79
C ARG A 175 4.81 8.20 -11.52
N HIS A 176 4.26 7.64 -10.43
CA HIS A 176 4.98 7.49 -9.17
C HIS A 176 6.18 6.54 -9.31
N ALA A 177 6.02 5.40 -9.99
CA ALA A 177 7.12 4.47 -10.26
C ALA A 177 8.24 5.14 -11.08
N GLN A 178 7.88 5.91 -12.12
CA GLN A 178 8.85 6.66 -12.93
C GLN A 178 9.58 7.71 -12.10
N ALA A 179 8.89 8.43 -11.21
CA ALA A 179 9.52 9.39 -10.31
C ALA A 179 10.53 8.71 -9.37
N LEU A 180 10.17 7.55 -8.80
CA LEU A 180 11.08 6.75 -7.97
C LEU A 180 12.31 6.26 -8.75
N LEU A 181 12.13 5.82 -10.00
CA LEU A 181 13.24 5.41 -10.86
C LEU A 181 14.16 6.59 -11.20
N ARG A 182 13.61 7.76 -11.49
CA ARG A 182 14.40 8.98 -11.73
C ARG A 182 15.20 9.34 -10.47
N PHE A 183 14.57 9.29 -9.30
CA PHE A 183 15.24 9.53 -8.03
C PHE A 183 16.37 8.52 -7.77
N SER A 184 16.17 7.23 -8.08
CA SER A 184 17.22 6.22 -7.89
C SER A 184 18.45 6.43 -8.79
N LYS A 185 18.31 7.13 -9.91
CA LYS A 185 19.38 7.40 -10.88
C LYS A 185 20.17 8.68 -10.58
N LEU A 186 19.76 9.46 -9.56
CA LEU A 186 20.51 10.64 -9.16
C LEU A 186 21.93 10.23 -8.74
N PRO A 187 22.95 11.03 -9.05
CA PRO A 187 24.31 10.74 -8.62
C PRO A 187 24.36 10.78 -7.08
N ARG A 188 25.08 9.83 -6.47
CA ARG A 188 25.12 9.61 -5.01
C ARG A 188 26.53 9.87 -4.45
N ARG A 189 26.63 10.16 -3.15
CA ARG A 189 27.91 10.39 -2.44
C ARG A 189 28.40 9.09 -1.81
N ASP A 190 29.44 8.48 -2.37
CA ASP A 190 29.96 7.19 -1.91
C ASP A 190 30.62 7.24 -0.53
N GLU A 191 31.01 8.44 -0.08
CA GLU A 191 31.60 8.70 1.25
C GLU A 191 30.61 8.48 2.41
N PHE A 192 29.31 8.47 2.11
CA PHE A 192 28.26 8.35 3.11
C PHE A 192 27.36 7.15 2.80
N ALA A 193 26.90 6.45 3.83
CA ALA A 193 25.90 5.40 3.71
C ALA A 193 24.90 5.49 4.85
N CYS A 194 23.63 5.31 4.55
CA CYS A 194 22.60 5.26 5.59
C CYS A 194 22.88 4.11 6.57
N PRO A 195 22.94 4.35 7.90
CA PRO A 195 23.20 3.30 8.88
C PRO A 195 22.19 2.14 8.79
N GLY A 196 20.92 2.46 8.50
CA GLY A 196 19.83 1.49 8.37
C GLY A 196 19.81 0.74 7.03
N CYS A 197 19.70 1.44 5.90
CA CYS A 197 19.52 0.79 4.59
C CYS A 197 20.79 0.67 3.75
N LYS A 198 21.93 1.15 4.26
CA LYS A 198 23.27 1.14 3.61
C LYS A 198 23.34 1.86 2.25
N THR A 199 22.28 2.57 1.86
CA THR A 199 22.25 3.30 0.60
C THR A 199 22.94 4.66 0.75
N ALA A 200 23.78 5.00 -0.22
CA ALA A 200 24.45 6.29 -0.29
C ALA A 200 23.45 7.43 -0.56
N PRO A 201 23.53 8.59 0.10
CA PRO A 201 22.60 9.69 -0.13
C PRO A 201 22.81 10.33 -1.51
N PRO A 202 21.75 10.84 -2.16
CA PRO A 202 21.86 11.55 -3.44
C PRO A 202 22.49 12.93 -3.28
N LEU A 203 23.14 13.40 -4.35
CA LEU A 203 23.70 14.74 -4.48
C LEU A 203 22.59 15.77 -4.75
N GLY A 204 22.47 16.81 -3.91
CA GLY A 204 21.59 17.95 -4.17
C GLY A 204 20.77 18.42 -2.97
N ASN A 205 20.03 19.51 -3.18
CA ASN A 205 19.28 20.22 -2.14
C ASN A 205 17.91 19.58 -1.85
N PHE A 206 17.92 18.34 -1.34
CA PHE A 206 16.69 17.58 -1.08
C PHE A 206 16.16 17.71 0.37
N TRP A 207 16.97 18.21 1.30
CA TRP A 207 16.56 18.37 2.70
C TRP A 207 16.04 19.77 2.93
N LYS A 208 15.00 19.91 3.76
CA LYS A 208 14.48 21.23 4.17
C LYS A 208 14.96 21.55 5.57
N CYS A 209 15.43 22.77 5.77
CA CYS A 209 15.78 23.27 7.09
C CYS A 209 14.54 23.34 7.99
N GLY A 210 14.62 22.79 9.21
CA GLY A 210 13.52 22.86 10.18
C GLY A 210 13.20 24.26 10.70
N GLN A 211 14.11 25.23 10.52
CA GLN A 211 13.97 26.60 11.03
C GLN A 211 13.56 27.59 9.94
N CYS A 212 14.27 27.63 8.80
CA CYS A 212 13.97 28.57 7.71
C CYS A 212 13.24 27.94 6.51
N SER A 213 12.95 26.64 6.54
CA SER A 213 12.28 25.89 5.46
C SER A 213 12.97 25.87 4.09
N GLN A 214 14.15 26.50 3.94
CA GLN A 214 14.92 26.49 2.71
C GLN A 214 15.51 25.10 2.41
N PRO A 215 15.51 24.67 1.13
CA PRO A 215 16.13 23.43 0.72
C PRO A 215 17.65 23.54 0.72
N PHE A 216 18.35 22.54 1.22
CA PHE A 216 19.81 22.46 1.26
C PHE A 216 20.30 21.01 1.22
N ASP A 217 21.57 20.81 0.85
CA ASP A 217 22.26 19.53 0.95
C ASP A 217 22.90 19.41 2.34
N THR A 218 22.32 18.53 3.17
CA THR A 218 22.81 18.28 4.54
C THR A 218 24.18 17.59 4.55
N PHE A 219 24.51 16.78 3.55
CA PHE A 219 25.79 16.08 3.49
C PHE A 219 26.92 17.00 3.02
N GLN A 220 26.62 17.93 2.11
CA GLN A 220 27.58 18.94 1.67
C GLN A 220 27.99 19.88 2.81
N THR A 221 27.04 20.26 3.66
CA THR A 221 27.21 21.26 4.72
C THR A 221 27.44 20.67 6.10
N ARG A 222 27.59 19.34 6.20
CA ARG A 222 27.73 18.60 7.46
C ARG A 222 26.60 18.93 8.47
N ALA A 223 25.37 18.93 7.97
CA ALA A 223 24.14 19.21 8.69
C ALA A 223 24.02 20.64 9.26
N VAL A 224 24.67 21.62 8.61
CA VAL A 224 24.54 23.05 8.93
C VAL A 224 23.79 23.77 7.80
N CYS A 225 22.68 24.42 8.12
CA CYS A 225 21.91 25.15 7.11
C CYS A 225 22.70 26.38 6.60
N PRO A 226 22.93 26.54 5.29
CA PRO A 226 23.70 27.67 4.75
C PRO A 226 22.97 29.02 4.85
N TYR A 227 21.64 29.00 5.04
CA TYR A 227 20.82 30.22 5.06
C TYR A 227 20.61 30.80 6.46
N CYS A 228 20.57 29.97 7.49
CA CYS A 228 20.29 30.39 8.88
C CYS A 228 21.30 29.87 9.90
N ALA A 229 22.34 29.16 9.46
CA ALA A 229 23.37 28.55 10.30
C ALA A 229 22.87 27.53 11.35
N ALA A 230 21.59 27.13 11.29
CA ALA A 230 21.05 26.10 12.17
C ALA A 230 21.76 24.75 11.95
N GLN A 231 22.22 24.13 13.04
CA GLN A 231 22.88 22.82 13.02
C GLN A 231 21.89 21.72 13.44
N PHE A 232 21.88 20.62 12.70
CA PHE A 232 21.03 19.47 12.96
C PHE A 232 21.86 18.25 13.34
N ALA A 233 21.54 17.60 14.45
CA ALA A 233 22.20 16.36 14.86
C ALA A 233 21.74 15.16 14.01
N LEU A 234 20.46 15.15 13.61
CA LEU A 234 19.81 14.06 12.90
C LEU A 234 19.57 14.44 11.44
N THR A 235 19.81 13.50 10.53
CA THR A 235 19.47 13.61 9.12
C THR A 235 18.54 12.48 8.72
N LYS A 236 17.52 12.81 7.92
CA LYS A 236 16.56 11.83 7.37
C LYS A 236 17.12 11.17 6.11
N CYS A 237 17.07 9.85 6.05
CA CYS A 237 17.29 9.10 4.83
C CYS A 237 16.10 9.24 3.88
N LEU A 238 16.37 9.60 2.63
CA LEU A 238 15.32 9.79 1.61
C LEU A 238 14.80 8.47 1.03
N ASP A 239 15.58 7.38 1.12
CA ASP A 239 15.19 6.06 0.60
C ASP A 239 14.35 5.27 1.63
N CYS A 240 14.82 5.13 2.88
CA CYS A 240 14.15 4.37 3.93
C CYS A 240 13.33 5.21 4.91
N GLY A 241 13.46 6.54 4.89
CA GLY A 241 12.74 7.45 5.80
C GLY A 241 13.30 7.54 7.22
N GLY A 242 14.29 6.70 7.59
CA GLY A 242 14.88 6.68 8.93
C GLY A 242 15.63 7.96 9.27
N LEU A 243 15.58 8.36 10.55
CA LEU A 243 16.36 9.48 11.11
C LEU A 243 17.60 8.92 11.79
N HIS A 244 18.78 9.39 11.39
CA HIS A 244 20.06 8.92 11.92
C HIS A 244 21.00 10.08 12.25
N PRO A 245 21.81 9.98 13.31
CA PRO A 245 22.84 10.97 13.63
C PRO A 245 23.82 11.14 12.48
N MET A 246 24.16 12.38 12.13
CA MET A 246 25.06 12.67 11.00
C MET A 246 26.43 11.96 11.11
N SER A 247 26.93 11.76 12.33
CA SER A 247 28.19 11.05 12.61
C SER A 247 28.18 9.59 12.17
N GLU A 248 27.02 8.92 12.17
CA GLU A 248 26.91 7.50 11.81
C GLU A 248 26.89 7.26 10.30
N TRP A 249 26.69 8.31 9.49
CA TRP A 249 26.61 8.18 8.04
C TRP A 249 27.97 8.02 7.37
N LEU A 250 29.05 8.44 8.03
CA LEU A 250 30.39 8.39 7.45
C LEU A 250 30.79 6.92 7.24
N VAL A 251 31.02 6.53 5.99
CA VAL A 251 31.66 5.24 5.73
C VAL A 251 33.11 5.39 6.14
N SER A 252 33.55 4.63 7.15
CA SER A 252 34.90 4.72 7.66
C SER A 252 35.89 4.34 6.55
N ALA A 253 36.42 5.34 5.85
CA ALA A 253 37.45 5.19 4.84
C ALA A 253 38.80 4.97 5.53
N LEU A 254 38.97 3.82 6.20
CA LEU A 254 40.24 3.35 6.73
C LEU A 254 40.39 1.84 6.48
N ALA A 255 40.63 1.50 5.22
CA ALA A 255 41.58 0.44 4.88
C ALA A 255 42.31 0.90 3.61
N PRO A 256 43.56 1.39 3.70
CA PRO A 256 44.36 1.59 2.50
C PRO A 256 44.48 0.25 1.78
N SER A 257 44.34 0.30 0.45
CA SER A 257 44.61 -0.79 -0.47
C SER A 257 45.89 -1.53 -0.07
N LYS A 258 45.77 -2.81 0.31
CA LYS A 258 46.94 -3.68 0.40
C LYS A 258 47.50 -3.83 -1.02
N LEU A 259 48.77 -3.48 -1.13
CA LEU A 259 49.70 -3.71 -2.24
C LEU A 259 49.60 -5.12 -2.82
#